data_AF-A0A8T1UC57-F1
#
_entry.id   AF-A0A8T1UC57-F1
#
_cell.length_a   1.000
_cell.length_b   1.000
_cell.length_c   1.000
_cell.angle_alpha   90.00
_cell.angle_beta   90.00
_cell.angle_gamma   90.00
#
_symmetry.space_group_name_H-M   'P 1'
#
loop_
_entity.id
_entity.type
_entity.pdbx_description
1 polymer ?
#
loop_
_entity_poly.entity_id
_entity_poly.type
_entity_poly.pdbx_seq_one_letter_code
_entity_poly.pdbx_strand_id
1 'polypeptide(L)'
;MLITPMSRSPEFLSGLRFLADDDQHLPSVQPIELGSGEGVRNKEVEHFVLVNVAPLVRGHVLFVLELNRVKQQKMTESFLLYALSISQAMRREDFALGFNSAGAWSSVNHFHLQGYFLSSIEGAASTNFPVAAQHREEMFRVGGAIVKYLPSWKTTCYVIEPQDAARNAIHVVQIAWALLELLQARGIPHNLVIVDTVMFIFPRQPQCENGVGLFSDDTATEHAGRLRIAVAELSGLIVAGDSVVYENLTEEMFNSILQTEVSLSADEEVALVAEWKAKIDITAG
;
A
#
# COMPACT_ATOMS: atom_id res chain seq x y z
N MET A 1 19.66 -25.89 -11.37
CA MET A 1 19.80 -24.51 -11.86
C MET A 1 20.22 -23.68 -10.66
N LEU A 2 21.49 -23.30 -10.57
CA LEU A 2 22.03 -22.54 -9.43
C LEU A 2 21.52 -21.10 -9.56
N ILE A 3 20.61 -20.70 -8.66
CA ILE A 3 20.15 -19.32 -8.55
C ILE A 3 21.37 -18.52 -8.09
N THR A 4 21.87 -17.65 -8.97
CA THR A 4 22.93 -16.71 -8.63
C THR A 4 22.38 -15.76 -7.58
N PRO A 5 23.06 -15.51 -6.44
CA PRO A 5 22.57 -14.59 -5.44
C PRO A 5 22.35 -13.22 -6.09
N MET A 6 21.12 -12.69 -6.02
CA MET A 6 20.82 -11.34 -6.51
C MET A 6 21.76 -10.36 -5.80
N SER A 7 22.50 -9.58 -6.58
CA SER A 7 23.42 -8.60 -6.00
C SER A 7 22.61 -7.55 -5.24
N ARG A 8 22.86 -7.41 -3.93
CA ARG A 8 22.31 -6.31 -3.14
C ARG A 8 22.99 -5.01 -3.59
N SER A 9 22.27 -4.13 -4.28
CA SER A 9 22.74 -2.79 -4.61
C SER A 9 22.27 -1.80 -3.54
N PRO A 10 23.18 -1.16 -2.78
CA PRO A 10 22.78 -0.07 -1.88
C PRO A 10 22.42 1.17 -2.71
N GLU A 11 21.17 1.62 -2.66
CA GLU A 11 20.80 2.95 -3.15
C GLU A 11 21.00 3.98 -2.02
N PHE A 12 21.98 4.87 -2.20
CA PHE A 12 22.24 5.94 -1.24
C PHE A 12 21.38 7.16 -1.57
N LEU A 13 20.36 7.45 -0.75
CA LEU A 13 19.51 8.64 -0.86
C LEU A 13 20.23 9.93 -0.39
N SER A 14 21.49 10.12 -0.77
CA SER A 14 22.23 11.37 -0.51
C SER A 14 21.90 12.44 -1.55
N GLY A 15 21.95 13.70 -1.13
CA GLY A 15 21.87 14.85 -2.04
C GLY A 15 20.49 15.50 -2.19
N LEU A 16 19.46 15.04 -1.46
CA LEU A 16 18.23 15.81 -1.29
C LEU A 16 18.52 16.99 -0.36
N ARG A 17 18.77 18.16 -0.93
CA ARG A 17 18.84 19.42 -0.20
C ARG A 17 17.45 20.06 -0.22
N PHE A 18 16.77 20.02 0.91
CA PHE A 18 15.59 20.84 1.11
C PHE A 18 16.09 22.27 1.36
N LEU A 19 15.77 23.19 0.44
CA LEU A 19 15.88 24.61 0.72
C LEU A 19 14.85 24.90 1.81
N ALA A 20 15.29 24.99 3.05
CA ALA A 20 14.47 25.54 4.12
C ALA A 20 14.34 27.05 3.86
N ASP A 21 13.48 27.41 2.91
CA ASP A 21 13.01 28.79 2.81
C ASP A 21 11.84 28.92 3.79
N ASP A 22 11.96 29.88 4.70
CA ASP A 22 10.94 30.23 5.72
C ASP A 22 9.59 30.67 5.10
N ASP A 23 9.50 30.75 3.76
CA ASP A 23 8.34 31.16 2.96
C ASP A 23 7.81 30.03 2.04
N GLN A 24 7.98 28.74 2.39
CA GLN A 24 7.35 27.65 1.62
C GLN A 24 5.82 27.70 1.74
N HIS A 25 5.16 28.37 0.80
CA HIS A 25 3.75 28.18 0.51
C HIS A 25 3.53 26.74 0.04
N LEU A 26 2.87 25.93 0.86
CA LEU A 26 2.51 24.56 0.51
C LEU A 26 1.64 24.59 -0.77
N PRO A 27 2.04 23.92 -1.86
CA PRO A 27 1.26 23.90 -3.08
C PRO A 27 -0.05 23.14 -2.83
N SER A 28 -1.16 23.86 -2.86
CA SER A 28 -2.52 23.31 -2.85
C SER A 28 -2.79 22.69 -4.22
N VAL A 29 -3.15 21.40 -4.24
CA VAL A 29 -3.57 20.69 -5.44
C VAL A 29 -5.09 20.60 -5.44
N GLN A 30 -5.71 21.16 -6.47
CA GLN A 30 -7.15 21.09 -6.66
C GLN A 30 -7.51 19.76 -7.34
N PRO A 31 -8.45 18.97 -6.80
CA PRO A 31 -8.96 17.79 -7.48
C PRO A 31 -9.71 18.19 -8.76
N ILE A 32 -9.69 17.31 -9.77
CA ILE A 32 -10.50 17.49 -10.96
C ILE A 32 -11.96 17.19 -10.58
N GLU A 33 -12.78 18.23 -10.43
CA GLU A 33 -14.21 18.07 -10.16
C GLU A 33 -14.94 17.50 -11.39
N LEU A 34 -15.61 16.36 -11.21
CA LEU A 34 -16.73 15.95 -12.06
C LEU A 34 -17.99 16.62 -11.48
N GLY A 35 -18.41 17.71 -12.14
CA GLY A 35 -19.18 18.79 -11.51
C GLY A 35 -20.56 18.45 -10.93
N SER A 36 -21.00 19.29 -9.98
CA SER A 36 -22.16 20.19 -10.11
C SER A 36 -22.52 20.85 -8.77
N GLY A 37 -22.89 22.14 -8.83
CA GLY A 37 -23.92 22.71 -7.94
C GLY A 37 -23.45 23.53 -6.73
N GLU A 38 -23.80 24.82 -6.78
CA GLU A 38 -23.52 25.89 -5.82
C GLU A 38 -24.03 25.67 -4.38
N GLY A 39 -23.38 26.33 -3.40
CA GLY A 39 -24.15 27.00 -2.34
C GLY A 39 -23.92 26.61 -0.88
N VAL A 40 -22.68 26.44 -0.41
CA VAL A 40 -22.30 26.68 0.99
C VAL A 40 -20.93 27.35 0.97
N ARG A 41 -20.67 28.39 1.78
CA ARG A 41 -19.30 28.87 2.05
C ARG A 41 -18.54 27.80 2.87
N ASN A 42 -18.37 26.63 2.26
CA ASN A 42 -17.43 25.61 2.68
C ASN A 42 -16.05 26.22 2.44
N LYS A 43 -15.19 26.24 3.45
CA LYS A 43 -13.76 26.38 3.16
C LYS A 43 -13.42 25.33 2.09
N GLU A 44 -12.80 25.77 1.00
CA GLU A 44 -12.39 24.89 -0.09
C GLU A 44 -11.62 23.71 0.49
N VAL A 45 -11.83 22.52 -0.07
CA VAL A 45 -11.14 21.31 0.38
C VAL A 45 -9.71 21.38 -0.12
N GLU A 46 -8.74 21.33 0.78
CA GLU A 46 -7.34 21.43 0.40
C GLU A 46 -6.69 20.04 0.40
N HIS A 47 -6.12 19.66 -0.74
CA HIS A 47 -5.28 18.48 -0.87
C HIS A 47 -3.84 18.92 -1.11
N PHE A 48 -2.89 18.21 -0.50
CA PHE A 48 -1.48 18.55 -0.59
C PHE A 48 -0.67 17.35 -1.07
N VAL A 49 0.38 17.66 -1.83
CA VAL A 49 1.45 16.71 -2.14
C VAL A 49 2.70 17.19 -1.44
N LEU A 50 3.16 16.42 -0.47
CA LEU A 50 4.33 16.74 0.35
C LEU A 50 5.48 15.82 -0.02
N VAL A 51 6.72 16.30 0.04
CA VAL A 51 7.87 15.40 -0.03
C VAL A 51 8.00 14.68 1.31
N ASN A 52 8.16 13.36 1.28
CA ASN A 52 8.37 12.61 2.51
C ASN A 52 9.74 13.00 3.11
N VAL A 53 9.75 13.41 4.37
CA VAL A 53 10.97 13.80 5.11
C VAL A 53 11.88 12.60 5.42
N ALA A 54 11.32 11.38 5.40
CA ALA A 54 12.04 10.13 5.51
C ALA A 54 11.73 9.25 4.30
N PRO A 55 12.22 9.61 3.10
CA PRO A 55 11.88 8.91 1.88
C PRO A 55 12.49 7.51 1.84
N LEU A 56 11.68 6.51 1.51
CA LEU A 56 12.15 5.13 1.24
C LEU A 56 12.81 4.98 -0.14
N VAL A 57 12.38 5.77 -1.11
CA VAL A 57 12.90 5.80 -2.49
C VAL A 57 12.99 7.23 -2.98
N ARG A 58 13.77 7.47 -4.03
CA ARG A 58 13.87 8.81 -4.63
C ARG A 58 12.50 9.28 -5.11
N GLY A 59 12.11 10.48 -4.68
CA GLY A 59 10.81 11.06 -5.05
C GLY A 59 9.62 10.53 -4.25
N HIS A 60 9.84 9.80 -3.15
CA HIS A 60 8.75 9.39 -2.26
C HIS A 60 8.00 10.62 -1.72
N VAL A 61 6.72 10.73 -2.09
CA VAL A 61 5.81 11.83 -1.72
C VAL A 61 4.62 11.32 -0.90
N LEU A 62 3.96 12.23 -0.19
CA LEU A 62 2.74 11.97 0.58
C LEU A 62 1.60 12.78 -0.03
N PHE A 63 0.50 12.12 -0.40
CA PHE A 63 -0.74 12.78 -0.78
C PHE A 63 -1.62 12.90 0.47
N VAL A 64 -1.73 14.12 0.99
CA VAL A 64 -2.54 14.43 2.18
C VAL A 64 -3.87 15.01 1.72
N LEU A 65 -4.93 14.22 1.79
CA LEU A 65 -6.24 14.59 1.27
C LEU A 65 -7.08 15.27 2.35
N GLU A 66 -7.75 16.36 1.99
CA GLU A 66 -8.55 17.18 2.92
C GLU A 66 -7.78 17.62 4.17
N LEU A 67 -6.54 18.12 4.01
CA LEU A 67 -5.64 18.48 5.13
C LEU A 67 -6.32 19.43 6.12
N ASN A 68 -7.01 20.45 5.61
CA ASN A 68 -7.69 21.45 6.41
C ASN A 68 -8.89 20.91 7.23
N ARG A 69 -9.27 19.65 7.01
CA ARG A 69 -10.32 18.93 7.75
C ARG A 69 -9.76 17.86 8.70
N VAL A 70 -8.44 17.68 8.76
CA VAL A 70 -7.74 16.81 9.71
C VAL A 70 -8.36 15.40 9.78
N LYS A 71 -8.58 14.81 8.61
CA LYS A 71 -9.21 13.49 8.51
C LYS A 71 -8.31 12.44 9.13
N GLN A 72 -8.89 11.53 9.90
CA GLN A 72 -8.18 10.38 10.47
C GLN A 72 -7.66 9.45 9.36
N GLN A 73 -6.61 8.68 9.63
CA GLN A 73 -6.09 7.61 8.76
C GLN A 73 -7.07 6.42 8.68
N LYS A 74 -8.22 6.67 8.04
CA LYS A 74 -9.28 5.71 7.75
C LYS A 74 -9.71 5.91 6.31
N MET A 75 -9.74 4.82 5.54
CA MET A 75 -10.15 4.90 4.15
C MET A 75 -11.66 5.17 4.07
N THR A 76 -12.04 6.00 3.10
CA THR A 76 -13.41 6.22 2.67
C THR A 76 -13.54 5.86 1.19
N GLU A 77 -14.75 5.58 0.72
CA GLU A 77 -14.97 5.33 -0.71
C GLU A 77 -14.49 6.49 -1.58
N SER A 78 -14.77 7.74 -1.16
CA SER A 78 -14.30 8.94 -1.86
C SER A 78 -12.77 9.03 -1.89
N PHE A 79 -12.08 8.67 -0.81
CA PHE A 79 -10.62 8.65 -0.76
C PHE A 79 -10.02 7.54 -1.61
N LEU A 80 -10.68 6.39 -1.69
CA LEU A 80 -10.28 5.32 -2.60
C LEU A 80 -10.43 5.75 -4.06
N LEU A 81 -11.50 6.47 -4.39
CA LEU A 81 -11.69 7.06 -5.72
C LEU A 81 -10.62 8.10 -6.05
N TYR A 82 -10.27 8.97 -5.09
CA TYR A 82 -9.15 9.92 -5.25
C TYR A 82 -7.83 9.17 -5.45
N ALA A 83 -7.58 8.11 -4.70
CA ALA A 83 -6.38 7.29 -4.83
C ALA A 83 -6.25 6.68 -6.24
N LEU A 84 -7.34 6.14 -6.79
CA LEU A 84 -7.37 5.64 -8.17
C LEU A 84 -7.14 6.78 -9.18
N SER A 85 -7.78 7.93 -8.97
CA SER A 85 -7.63 9.10 -9.86
C SER A 85 -6.20 9.62 -9.89
N ILE A 86 -5.53 9.67 -8.74
CA ILE A 86 -4.10 10.04 -8.62
C ILE A 86 -3.25 9.05 -9.42
N SER A 87 -3.45 7.74 -9.21
CA SER A 87 -2.73 6.69 -9.92
C SER A 87 -2.86 6.84 -11.45
N GLN A 88 -4.07 7.04 -11.96
CA GLN A 88 -4.32 7.25 -13.40
C GLN A 88 -3.75 8.58 -13.92
N ALA A 89 -3.79 9.65 -13.13
CA ALA A 89 -3.28 10.96 -13.51
C ALA A 89 -1.75 10.96 -13.64
N MET A 90 -1.05 10.14 -12.84
CA MET A 90 0.41 10.04 -12.89
C MET A 90 0.93 9.49 -14.23
N ARG A 91 0.17 8.62 -14.92
CA ARG A 91 0.51 8.04 -16.23
C ARG A 91 1.94 7.51 -16.31
N ARG A 92 2.35 6.80 -15.26
CA ARG A 92 3.72 6.31 -15.07
C ARG A 92 3.70 4.87 -14.61
N GLU A 93 4.37 4.01 -15.36
CA GLU A 93 4.45 2.57 -15.05
C GLU A 93 5.24 2.28 -13.78
N ASP A 94 6.14 3.19 -13.40
CA ASP A 94 6.97 3.10 -12.20
C ASP A 94 6.35 3.74 -10.96
N PHE A 95 5.14 4.28 -11.08
CA PHE A 95 4.43 4.90 -9.98
C PHE A 95 3.51 3.91 -9.27
N ALA A 96 3.51 3.95 -7.95
CA ALA A 96 2.55 3.23 -7.12
C ALA A 96 2.09 4.10 -5.95
N LEU A 97 0.84 3.89 -5.55
CA LEU A 97 0.23 4.59 -4.43
C LEU A 97 -0.08 3.61 -3.31
N GLY A 98 0.59 3.75 -2.17
CA GLY A 98 0.41 2.92 -0.99
C GLY A 98 -0.43 3.57 0.10
N PHE A 99 -1.05 2.74 0.93
CA PHE A 99 -1.78 3.14 2.12
C PHE A 99 -1.57 2.12 3.25
N ASN A 100 -1.39 2.65 4.46
CA ASN A 100 -1.35 1.89 5.70
C ASN A 100 -2.55 2.28 6.55
N SER A 101 -3.43 1.35 6.91
CA SER A 101 -4.49 1.63 7.87
C SER A 101 -3.94 1.81 9.28
N ALA A 102 -4.79 2.30 10.20
CA ALA A 102 -4.53 2.17 11.63
C ALA A 102 -4.25 0.69 11.99
N GLY A 103 -3.23 0.45 12.83
CA GLY A 103 -2.78 -0.91 13.19
C GLY A 103 -1.98 -1.65 12.11
N ALA A 104 -1.71 -1.01 10.96
CA ALA A 104 -0.96 -1.56 9.84
C ALA A 104 0.31 -0.74 9.51
N TRP A 105 1.00 -0.27 10.55
CA TRP A 105 2.17 0.60 10.48
C TRP A 105 1.90 1.94 9.79
N SER A 106 0.74 2.53 10.07
CA SER A 106 0.54 3.97 9.83
C SER A 106 1.27 4.76 10.92
N SER A 107 2.30 5.51 10.53
CA SER A 107 3.14 6.30 11.44
C SER A 107 2.53 7.65 11.82
N VAL A 108 1.51 8.10 11.08
CA VAL A 108 0.88 9.42 11.25
C VAL A 108 -0.63 9.28 11.18
N ASN A 109 -1.33 9.96 12.10
CA ASN A 109 -2.77 9.77 12.30
C ASN A 109 -3.66 10.52 11.31
N HIS A 110 -3.14 11.50 10.56
CA HIS A 110 -3.91 12.20 9.53
C HIS A 110 -3.91 11.39 8.23
N PHE A 111 -4.99 11.46 7.45
CA PHE A 111 -5.14 10.71 6.21
C PHE A 111 -4.06 11.08 5.19
N HIS A 112 -3.25 10.10 4.81
CA HIS A 112 -2.25 10.25 3.76
C HIS A 112 -2.07 8.95 2.97
N LEU A 113 -1.77 9.12 1.69
CA LEU A 113 -1.32 8.06 0.78
C LEU A 113 0.17 8.28 0.49
N GLN A 114 0.91 7.19 0.29
CA GLN A 114 2.34 7.22 -0.02
C GLN A 114 2.55 7.01 -1.52
N GLY A 115 3.09 8.01 -2.21
CA GLY A 115 3.48 7.90 -3.61
C GLY A 115 4.93 7.42 -3.73
N TYR A 116 5.13 6.32 -4.45
CA TYR A 116 6.43 5.73 -4.73
C TYR A 116 6.74 5.82 -6.22
N PHE A 117 7.99 6.13 -6.54
CA PHE A 117 8.56 6.01 -7.88
C PHE A 117 9.68 4.99 -7.81
N LEU A 118 9.44 3.79 -8.33
CA LEU A 118 10.39 2.70 -8.22
C LEU A 118 11.33 2.68 -9.42
N SER A 119 12.63 2.68 -9.15
CA SER A 119 13.62 2.46 -10.18
C SER A 119 13.49 1.05 -10.74
N SER A 120 13.75 0.90 -12.04
CA SER A 120 13.95 -0.42 -12.63
C SER A 120 15.12 -1.09 -11.92
N ILE A 121 14.85 -2.21 -11.24
CA ILE A 121 15.89 -3.03 -10.62
C ILE A 121 16.52 -3.89 -11.72
N GLU A 122 17.85 -3.92 -11.81
CA GLU A 122 18.54 -4.76 -12.79
C GLU A 122 18.10 -6.24 -12.65
N GLY A 123 17.61 -6.81 -13.74
CA GLY A 123 17.10 -8.18 -13.79
C GLY A 123 15.66 -8.36 -13.30
N ALA A 124 14.97 -7.31 -12.86
CA ALA A 124 13.55 -7.39 -12.54
C ALA A 124 12.68 -7.38 -13.80
N ALA A 125 11.61 -8.17 -13.79
CA ALA A 125 10.64 -8.25 -14.88
C ALA A 125 9.66 -7.06 -14.93
N SER A 126 9.70 -6.17 -13.94
CA SER A 126 8.78 -5.04 -13.78
C SER A 126 9.53 -3.81 -13.28
N THR A 127 9.05 -2.65 -13.69
CA THR A 127 9.50 -1.31 -13.28
C THR A 127 8.75 -0.79 -12.05
N ASN A 128 8.06 -1.65 -11.31
CA ASN A 128 7.25 -1.31 -10.15
C ASN A 128 7.43 -2.34 -9.02
N PHE A 129 6.59 -2.28 -7.98
CA PHE A 129 6.68 -3.16 -6.83
C PHE A 129 6.63 -4.63 -7.27
N PRO A 130 7.47 -5.52 -6.71
CA PRO A 130 7.49 -6.92 -7.09
C PRO A 130 6.12 -7.61 -7.04
N VAL A 131 5.22 -7.19 -6.14
CA VAL A 131 3.84 -7.70 -6.05
C VAL A 131 3.03 -7.47 -7.34
N ALA A 132 3.28 -6.37 -8.05
CA ALA A 132 2.57 -6.03 -9.28
C ALA A 132 2.90 -7.00 -10.43
N ALA A 133 4.10 -7.58 -10.43
CA ALA A 133 4.57 -8.52 -11.44
C ALA A 133 4.17 -9.99 -11.18
N GLN A 134 3.58 -10.28 -10.02
CA GLN A 134 3.30 -11.66 -9.61
C GLN A 134 2.21 -12.31 -10.46
N HIS A 135 2.34 -13.63 -10.62
CA HIS A 135 1.25 -14.45 -11.15
C HIS A 135 0.02 -14.34 -10.26
N ARG A 136 -1.15 -14.20 -10.90
CA ARG A 136 -2.44 -13.99 -10.23
C ARG A 136 -3.44 -15.02 -10.73
N GLU A 137 -4.19 -15.60 -9.81
CA GLU A 137 -5.26 -16.55 -10.12
C GLU A 137 -6.63 -15.93 -9.85
N GLU A 138 -7.59 -16.21 -10.74
CA GLU A 138 -8.94 -15.67 -10.63
C GLU A 138 -9.75 -16.37 -9.54
N MET A 139 -10.40 -15.56 -8.69
CA MET A 139 -11.36 -16.03 -7.70
C MET A 139 -12.80 -15.96 -8.23
N PHE A 140 -13.18 -14.80 -8.79
CA PHE A 140 -14.51 -14.54 -9.35
C PHE A 140 -14.54 -13.22 -10.14
N ARG A 141 -15.62 -13.01 -10.89
CA ARG A 141 -15.91 -11.80 -11.66
C ARG A 141 -17.24 -11.20 -11.23
N VAL A 142 -17.29 -9.89 -11.10
CA VAL A 142 -18.50 -9.19 -10.66
C VAL A 142 -18.46 -7.73 -11.07
N GLY A 143 -19.59 -7.20 -11.57
CA GLY A 143 -19.72 -5.80 -11.95
C GLY A 143 -18.60 -5.30 -12.88
N GLY A 144 -18.13 -6.06 -13.86
CA GLY A 144 -17.02 -5.59 -14.72
C GLY A 144 -15.64 -5.51 -14.05
N ALA A 145 -15.48 -6.01 -12.82
CA ALA A 145 -14.19 -6.25 -12.18
C ALA A 145 -13.86 -7.76 -12.17
N ILE A 146 -12.59 -8.08 -11.95
CA ILE A 146 -12.06 -9.41 -11.71
C ILE A 146 -11.37 -9.38 -10.35
N VAL A 147 -11.78 -10.28 -9.45
CA VAL A 147 -11.12 -10.48 -8.17
C VAL A 147 -10.20 -11.68 -8.29
N LYS A 148 -8.95 -11.48 -7.89
CA LYS A 148 -7.85 -12.45 -7.97
C LYS A 148 -7.10 -12.54 -6.65
N TYR A 149 -6.25 -13.54 -6.54
CA TYR A 149 -5.29 -13.69 -5.44
C TYR A 149 -3.90 -14.05 -5.99
N LEU A 150 -2.89 -13.96 -5.12
CA LEU A 150 -1.50 -14.27 -5.47
C LEU A 150 -1.06 -15.60 -4.85
N PRO A 151 -1.12 -16.74 -5.57
CA PRO A 151 -0.87 -18.07 -4.99
C PRO A 151 0.57 -18.27 -4.47
N SER A 152 1.53 -17.50 -5.00
CA SER A 152 2.95 -17.61 -4.61
C SER A 152 3.41 -16.52 -3.63
N TRP A 153 2.55 -15.54 -3.31
CA TRP A 153 2.87 -14.50 -2.33
C TRP A 153 2.73 -15.05 -0.91
N LYS A 154 3.57 -14.59 0.01
CA LYS A 154 3.66 -15.19 1.36
C LYS A 154 2.68 -14.59 2.36
N THR A 155 1.90 -13.61 1.92
CA THR A 155 0.77 -13.06 2.63
C THR A 155 -0.45 -13.08 1.72
N THR A 156 -1.64 -13.15 2.33
CA THR A 156 -2.88 -13.00 1.59
C THR A 156 -2.96 -11.62 0.97
N CYS A 157 -3.18 -11.62 -0.34
CA CYS A 157 -3.35 -10.43 -1.14
C CYS A 157 -4.53 -10.63 -2.09
N TYR A 158 -5.54 -9.79 -1.96
CA TYR A 158 -6.66 -9.72 -2.90
C TYR A 158 -6.35 -8.66 -3.93
N VAL A 159 -6.42 -9.06 -5.20
CA VAL A 159 -6.16 -8.18 -6.34
C VAL A 159 -7.47 -7.91 -7.04
N ILE A 160 -7.84 -6.64 -7.18
CA ILE A 160 -9.02 -6.21 -7.91
C ILE A 160 -8.55 -5.43 -9.13
N GLU A 161 -8.93 -5.92 -10.32
CA GLU A 161 -8.57 -5.32 -11.60
C GLU A 161 -9.81 -5.21 -12.51
N PRO A 162 -9.84 -4.23 -13.42
CA PRO A 162 -10.97 -4.05 -14.32
C PRO A 162 -10.98 -5.13 -15.41
N GLN A 163 -12.16 -5.56 -15.86
CA GLN A 163 -12.28 -6.40 -17.06
C GLN A 163 -11.89 -5.63 -18.33
N ASP A 164 -12.26 -4.36 -18.38
CA ASP A 164 -11.83 -3.38 -19.38
C ASP A 164 -11.29 -2.13 -18.66
N ALA A 165 -9.99 -1.87 -18.79
CA ALA A 165 -9.30 -0.77 -18.10
C ALA A 165 -9.88 0.61 -18.43
N ALA A 166 -10.45 0.81 -19.62
CA ALA A 166 -11.01 2.09 -20.03
C ALA A 166 -12.45 2.31 -19.52
N ARG A 167 -13.18 1.23 -19.20
CA ARG A 167 -14.62 1.29 -18.89
C ARG A 167 -14.97 0.90 -17.47
N ASN A 168 -14.15 0.09 -16.82
CA ASN A 168 -14.52 -0.56 -15.56
C ASN A 168 -13.69 -0.13 -14.35
N ALA A 169 -12.86 0.91 -14.46
CA ALA A 169 -12.07 1.43 -13.35
C ALA A 169 -12.93 1.77 -12.12
N ILE A 170 -14.14 2.32 -12.31
CA ILE A 170 -15.05 2.62 -11.19
C ILE A 170 -15.52 1.37 -10.44
N HIS A 171 -15.68 0.25 -11.13
CA HIS A 171 -16.13 -0.99 -10.51
C HIS A 171 -15.02 -1.60 -9.64
N VAL A 172 -13.75 -1.36 -9.97
CA VAL A 172 -12.63 -1.72 -9.09
C VAL A 172 -12.80 -1.03 -7.73
N VAL A 173 -13.13 0.27 -7.73
CA VAL A 173 -13.38 1.04 -6.50
C VAL A 173 -14.53 0.44 -5.70
N GLN A 174 -15.66 0.15 -6.33
CA GLN A 174 -16.85 -0.40 -5.65
C GLN A 174 -16.55 -1.74 -4.99
N ILE A 175 -15.90 -2.65 -5.71
CA ILE A 175 -15.58 -3.99 -5.22
C ILE A 175 -14.50 -3.96 -4.13
N ALA A 176 -13.47 -3.13 -4.30
CA ALA A 176 -12.44 -2.91 -3.29
C ALA A 176 -13.02 -2.23 -2.04
N TRP A 177 -13.91 -1.25 -2.20
CA TRP A 177 -14.55 -0.56 -1.07
C TRP A 177 -15.40 -1.52 -0.23
N ALA A 178 -16.14 -2.43 -0.85
CA ALA A 178 -16.89 -3.45 -0.11
C ALA A 178 -15.98 -4.29 0.82
N LEU A 179 -14.75 -4.61 0.39
CA LEU A 179 -13.76 -5.29 1.22
C LEU A 179 -13.21 -4.37 2.32
N LEU A 180 -12.77 -3.16 1.96
CA LEU A 180 -12.17 -2.22 2.91
C LEU A 180 -13.16 -1.80 4.00
N GLU A 181 -14.43 -1.60 3.65
CA GLU A 181 -15.48 -1.32 4.63
C GLU A 181 -15.66 -2.49 5.61
N LEU A 182 -15.67 -3.74 5.11
CA LEU A 182 -15.76 -4.94 5.93
C LEU A 182 -14.57 -5.08 6.88
N LEU A 183 -13.34 -4.90 6.38
CA LEU A 183 -12.12 -4.91 7.19
C LEU A 183 -12.18 -3.84 8.29
N GLN A 184 -12.60 -2.63 7.94
CA GLN A 184 -12.74 -1.53 8.90
C GLN A 184 -13.84 -1.81 9.94
N ALA A 185 -14.96 -2.44 9.55
CA ALA A 185 -16.04 -2.80 10.47
C ALA A 185 -15.61 -3.89 11.46
N ARG A 186 -14.74 -4.81 11.03
CA ARG A 186 -14.17 -5.88 11.86
C ARG A 186 -12.92 -5.45 12.65
N GLY A 187 -12.45 -4.21 12.46
CA GLY A 187 -11.21 -3.74 13.09
C GLY A 187 -9.96 -4.46 12.59
N ILE A 188 -10.00 -5.05 11.39
CA ILE A 188 -8.88 -5.75 10.78
C ILE A 188 -7.96 -4.73 10.10
N PRO A 189 -6.69 -4.62 10.53
CA PRO A 189 -5.71 -3.77 9.86
C PRO A 189 -5.40 -4.25 8.45
N HIS A 190 -5.07 -3.32 7.57
CA HIS A 190 -4.80 -3.62 6.17
C HIS A 190 -3.86 -2.61 5.53
N ASN A 191 -3.17 -3.08 4.50
CA ASN A 191 -2.40 -2.26 3.59
C ASN A 191 -3.02 -2.32 2.19
N LEU A 192 -2.81 -1.27 1.41
CA LEU A 192 -3.31 -1.16 0.05
C LEU A 192 -2.20 -0.61 -0.84
N VAL A 193 -1.96 -1.23 -2.00
CA VAL A 193 -1.19 -0.64 -3.10
C VAL A 193 -2.08 -0.51 -4.32
N ILE A 194 -1.95 0.62 -5.03
CA ILE A 194 -2.60 0.87 -6.31
C ILE A 194 -1.49 1.07 -7.34
N VAL A 195 -1.56 0.29 -8.42
CA VAL A 195 -0.70 0.43 -9.61
C VAL A 195 -1.60 0.56 -10.82
N ASP A 196 -1.53 1.71 -11.49
CA ASP A 196 -2.48 2.09 -12.55
C ASP A 196 -3.93 1.93 -12.07
N THR A 197 -4.65 0.94 -12.61
CA THR A 197 -6.07 0.63 -12.31
C THR A 197 -6.25 -0.60 -11.44
N VAL A 198 -5.16 -1.21 -10.97
CA VAL A 198 -5.15 -2.45 -10.18
C VAL A 198 -4.94 -2.12 -8.71
N MET A 199 -5.78 -2.69 -7.84
CA MET A 199 -5.68 -2.56 -6.39
C MET A 199 -5.25 -3.88 -5.74
N PHE A 200 -4.25 -3.81 -4.87
CA PHE A 200 -3.72 -4.91 -4.07
C PHE A 200 -4.03 -4.64 -2.60
N ILE A 201 -4.87 -5.46 -1.98
CA ILE A 201 -5.30 -5.30 -0.59
C ILE A 201 -4.72 -6.45 0.23
N PHE A 202 -4.04 -6.10 1.31
CA PHE A 202 -3.40 -7.03 2.24
C PHE A 202 -4.08 -6.92 3.61
N PRO A 203 -5.10 -7.72 3.91
CA PRO A 203 -5.58 -7.90 5.27
C PRO A 203 -4.48 -8.54 6.11
N ARG A 204 -4.33 -8.08 7.36
CA ARG A 204 -3.24 -8.54 8.24
C ARG A 204 -3.64 -8.51 9.70
N GLN A 205 -2.89 -9.24 10.52
CA GLN A 205 -2.95 -9.12 11.97
C GLN A 205 -2.53 -7.70 12.42
N PRO A 206 -2.87 -7.28 13.66
CA PRO A 206 -2.33 -6.06 14.25
C PRO A 206 -0.81 -5.98 14.16
N GLN A 207 -0.29 -4.78 13.86
CA GLN A 207 1.15 -4.53 13.82
C GLN A 207 1.84 -4.95 15.12
N CYS A 208 3.01 -5.56 14.97
CA CYS A 208 3.96 -5.86 16.01
C CYS A 208 5.36 -5.63 15.44
N GLU A 209 6.34 -5.37 16.31
CA GLU A 209 7.75 -5.46 15.89
C GLU A 209 8.02 -6.91 15.45
N ASN A 210 8.43 -7.07 14.20
CA ASN A 210 8.50 -8.37 13.56
C ASN A 210 9.90 -9.00 13.65
N GLY A 211 9.95 -10.33 13.71
CA GLY A 211 11.21 -11.09 13.73
C GLY A 211 11.99 -11.00 15.05
N VAL A 212 11.30 -10.66 16.15
CA VAL A 212 11.90 -10.57 17.48
C VAL A 212 12.47 -11.93 17.89
N GLY A 213 13.78 -11.96 18.21
CA GLY A 213 14.49 -13.17 18.62
C GLY A 213 14.94 -14.08 17.46
N LEU A 214 14.80 -13.65 16.20
CA LEU A 214 15.30 -14.40 15.05
C LEU A 214 16.82 -14.28 14.84
N PHE A 215 17.45 -13.25 15.39
CA PHE A 215 18.87 -12.98 15.30
C PHE A 215 19.54 -13.27 16.65
N SER A 216 20.74 -13.85 16.67
CA SER A 216 21.41 -14.29 17.92
C SER A 216 21.69 -13.13 18.88
N ASP A 217 21.58 -13.41 20.19
CA ASP A 217 21.63 -12.47 21.34
C ASP A 217 22.90 -11.60 21.50
N ASP A 218 23.88 -11.67 20.60
CA ASP A 218 25.11 -10.86 20.68
C ASP A 218 24.92 -9.39 20.25
N THR A 219 23.69 -8.94 20.04
CA THR A 219 23.40 -7.58 19.58
C THR A 219 23.17 -6.65 20.79
N ALA A 220 24.14 -5.76 21.04
CA ALA A 220 24.19 -4.86 22.19
C ALA A 220 23.09 -3.77 22.25
N THR A 221 22.06 -3.84 21.40
CA THR A 221 21.01 -2.81 21.30
C THR A 221 19.63 -3.45 21.37
N GLU A 222 18.82 -2.99 22.32
CA GLU A 222 17.48 -3.50 22.68
C GLU A 222 16.45 -3.57 21.54
N HIS A 223 16.77 -3.01 20.36
CA HIS A 223 15.91 -2.95 19.17
C HIS A 223 16.55 -3.50 17.89
N ALA A 224 17.76 -4.05 17.94
CA ALA A 224 18.39 -4.64 16.76
C ALA A 224 17.59 -5.82 16.21
N GLY A 225 17.60 -5.98 14.88
CA GLY A 225 17.01 -7.14 14.23
C GLY A 225 15.48 -7.09 14.14
N ARG A 226 14.85 -5.92 14.28
CA ARG A 226 13.39 -5.78 14.21
C ARG A 226 12.95 -5.22 12.86
N LEU A 227 11.90 -5.82 12.31
CA LEU A 227 11.28 -5.37 11.06
C LEU A 227 9.94 -4.69 11.33
N ARG A 228 9.61 -3.71 10.49
CA ARG A 228 8.28 -3.09 10.46
C ARG A 228 7.67 -3.37 9.11
N ILE A 229 6.78 -4.36 9.05
CA ILE A 229 6.19 -4.83 7.80
C ILE A 229 4.98 -3.97 7.44
N ALA A 230 5.23 -2.85 6.76
CA ALA A 230 4.21 -1.95 6.22
C ALA A 230 3.91 -2.28 4.75
N VAL A 231 3.21 -1.39 4.05
CA VAL A 231 2.83 -1.58 2.65
C VAL A 231 4.03 -1.79 1.72
N ALA A 232 5.16 -1.11 1.96
CA ALA A 232 6.35 -1.23 1.14
C ALA A 232 6.92 -2.66 1.21
N GLU A 233 7.12 -3.17 2.43
CA GLU A 233 7.64 -4.51 2.67
C GLU A 233 6.68 -5.59 2.17
N LEU A 234 5.37 -5.43 2.42
CA LEU A 234 4.33 -6.34 1.90
C LEU A 234 4.25 -6.37 0.38
N SER A 235 4.75 -5.34 -0.29
CA SER A 235 4.74 -5.22 -1.75
C SER A 235 6.07 -5.63 -2.39
N GLY A 236 7.07 -6.00 -1.58
CA GLY A 236 8.36 -6.49 -2.02
C GLY A 236 9.52 -5.49 -1.95
N LEU A 237 9.33 -4.31 -1.37
CA LEU A 237 10.42 -3.38 -1.03
C LEU A 237 10.78 -3.57 0.45
N ILE A 238 11.79 -4.41 0.72
CA ILE A 238 12.20 -4.73 2.08
C ILE A 238 13.17 -3.66 2.60
N VAL A 239 12.80 -3.01 3.71
CA VAL A 239 13.65 -2.01 4.38
C VAL A 239 14.39 -2.64 5.56
N ALA A 240 15.70 -2.78 5.43
CA ALA A 240 16.57 -3.16 6.55
C ALA A 240 16.94 -1.90 7.35
N GLY A 241 16.33 -1.71 8.51
CA GLY A 241 16.52 -0.53 9.35
C GLY A 241 17.84 -0.49 10.14
N ASP A 242 18.53 -1.62 10.23
CA ASP A 242 19.82 -1.76 10.93
C ASP A 242 20.73 -2.78 10.22
N SER A 243 21.99 -2.83 10.64
CA SER A 243 23.00 -3.73 10.06
C SER A 243 22.72 -5.20 10.33
N VAL A 244 22.04 -5.53 11.44
CA VAL A 244 21.73 -6.92 11.80
C VAL A 244 20.74 -7.51 10.81
N VAL A 245 19.64 -6.79 10.54
CA VAL A 245 18.68 -7.17 9.51
C VAL A 245 19.37 -7.19 8.14
N TYR A 246 20.14 -6.15 7.81
CA TYR A 246 20.79 -6.05 6.50
C TYR A 246 21.71 -7.23 6.22
N GLU A 247 22.53 -7.64 7.19
CA GLU A 247 23.52 -8.70 7.00
C GLU A 247 22.90 -10.10 7.08
N ASN A 248 21.93 -10.30 7.98
CA ASN A 248 21.50 -11.65 8.38
C ASN A 248 20.10 -12.05 7.90
N LEU A 249 19.26 -11.12 7.44
CA LEU A 249 17.91 -11.48 6.98
C LEU A 249 18.00 -12.37 5.74
N THR A 250 17.42 -13.57 5.82
CA THR A 250 17.24 -14.48 4.68
C THR A 250 15.79 -14.45 4.19
N GLU A 251 15.58 -14.96 2.98
CA GLU A 251 14.24 -15.08 2.41
C GLU A 251 13.36 -16.02 3.24
N GLU A 252 13.91 -17.13 3.74
CA GLU A 252 13.18 -18.08 4.58
C GLU A 252 12.71 -17.43 5.89
N MET A 253 13.56 -16.63 6.53
CA MET A 253 13.20 -15.88 7.74
C MET A 253 12.07 -14.89 7.44
N PHE A 254 12.21 -14.10 6.38
CA PHE A 254 11.19 -13.13 5.99
C PHE A 254 9.85 -13.79 5.66
N ASN A 255 9.88 -14.90 4.92
CA ASN A 255 8.68 -15.68 4.58
C ASN A 255 8.00 -16.22 5.84
N SER A 256 8.77 -16.71 6.81
CA SER A 256 8.24 -17.16 8.10
C SER A 256 7.54 -16.04 8.86
N ILE A 257 8.16 -14.85 8.94
CA ILE A 257 7.57 -13.65 9.57
C ILE A 257 6.24 -13.30 8.89
N LEU A 258 6.23 -13.21 7.55
CA LEU A 258 5.03 -12.87 6.79
C LEU A 258 3.87 -13.83 7.07
N GLN A 259 4.15 -15.12 7.14
CA GLN A 259 3.14 -16.15 7.36
C GLN A 259 2.64 -16.23 8.80
N THR A 260 3.52 -16.03 9.78
CA THR A 260 3.21 -16.31 11.19
C THR A 260 2.83 -15.07 12.00
N GLU A 261 3.42 -13.92 11.67
CA GLU A 261 3.28 -12.70 12.47
C GLU A 261 2.45 -11.62 11.74
N VAL A 262 2.25 -11.75 10.43
CA VAL A 262 1.57 -10.73 9.61
C VAL A 262 0.25 -11.23 9.05
N SER A 263 0.23 -12.42 8.45
CA SER A 263 -0.95 -12.97 7.78
C SER A 263 -2.08 -13.29 8.75
N LEU A 264 -3.33 -13.16 8.30
CA LEU A 264 -4.49 -13.62 9.07
C LEU A 264 -4.48 -15.15 9.21
N SER A 265 -5.30 -15.67 10.11
CA SER A 265 -5.55 -17.11 10.16
C SER A 265 -6.38 -17.57 8.96
N ALA A 266 -6.18 -18.81 8.52
CA ALA A 266 -6.92 -19.37 7.37
C ALA A 266 -8.45 -19.31 7.57
N ASP A 267 -8.93 -19.57 8.79
CA ASP A 267 -10.36 -19.50 9.11
C ASP A 267 -10.91 -18.08 8.98
N GLU A 268 -10.12 -17.09 9.39
CA GLU A 268 -10.49 -15.68 9.27
C GLU A 268 -10.52 -15.22 7.81
N GLU A 269 -9.60 -15.69 6.98
CA GLU A 269 -9.58 -15.42 5.53
C GLU A 269 -10.78 -16.03 4.81
N VAL A 270 -11.13 -17.28 5.13
CA VAL A 270 -12.31 -17.95 4.56
C VAL A 270 -13.59 -17.21 4.93
N ALA A 271 -13.74 -16.82 6.20
CA ALA A 271 -14.88 -16.03 6.67
C ALA A 271 -14.96 -14.68 5.95
N LEU A 272 -13.83 -13.96 5.86
CA LEU A 272 -13.73 -12.66 5.20
C LEU A 272 -14.17 -12.73 3.74
N VAL A 273 -13.70 -13.72 2.97
CA VAL A 273 -14.07 -13.88 1.55
C VAL A 273 -15.55 -14.20 1.39
N ALA A 274 -16.11 -15.06 2.25
CA ALA A 274 -17.52 -15.41 2.20
C ALA A 274 -18.42 -14.18 2.46
N GLU A 275 -18.10 -13.40 3.49
CA GLU A 275 -18.80 -12.16 3.82
C GLU A 275 -18.64 -11.10 2.73
N TRP A 276 -17.44 -10.96 2.17
CA TRP A 276 -17.18 -10.01 1.09
C TRP A 276 -18.02 -10.33 -0.16
N LYS A 277 -18.08 -11.62 -0.57
CA LYS A 277 -18.94 -12.06 -1.67
C LYS A 277 -20.42 -11.75 -1.41
N ALA A 278 -20.92 -12.10 -0.23
CA ALA A 278 -22.31 -11.82 0.14
C ALA A 278 -22.64 -10.32 0.10
N LYS A 279 -21.71 -9.47 0.56
CA LYS A 279 -21.86 -8.02 0.53
C LYS A 279 -21.89 -7.46 -0.90
N ILE A 280 -21.02 -7.96 -1.78
CA ILE A 280 -21.03 -7.57 -3.18
C ILE A 280 -22.35 -7.96 -3.84
N ASP A 281 -22.84 -9.17 -3.63
CA ASP A 281 -24.07 -9.67 -4.25
C ASP A 281 -25.29 -8.81 -3.87
N ILE A 282 -25.37 -8.34 -2.62
CA ILE A 282 -26.41 -7.39 -2.17
C ILE A 282 -26.30 -6.05 -2.89
N THR A 283 -25.08 -5.60 -3.21
CA THR A 283 -24.84 -4.28 -3.81
C THR A 283 -25.00 -4.29 -5.33
N ALA A 284 -24.90 -5.47 -5.96
CA ALA A 284 -25.00 -5.66 -7.40
C ALA A 284 -26.42 -6.05 -7.89
N GLY A 285 -27.32 -6.42 -6.98
CA GLY A 285 -28.74 -6.72 -7.26
C GLY A 285 -29.64 -5.49 -7.09
#